data_AF-A0A3F2ZXT2-F1
#
_entry.id   AF-A0A3F2ZXT2-F1
#
_cell.length_a   1.000
_cell.length_b   1.000
_cell.length_c   1.000
_cell.angle_alpha   90.00
_cell.angle_beta   90.00
_cell.angle_gamma   90.00
#
_symmetry.space_group_name_H-M   'P 1'
#
loop_
_entity.id
_entity.type
_entity.pdbx_description
1 polymer ?
#
loop_
_entity_poly.entity_id
_entity_poly.type
_entity_poly.pdbx_seq_one_letter_code
_entity_poly.pdbx_strand_id
1 'polypeptide(L)' 'MVCSAISAISITIANGITEVLKINPLIKEEDGFLSIDLRSCIKEDIHKCQVLMSTMLLGLKSIEFNYSEYIKLTMEEV' A
#
# COMPACT_ATOMS: atom_id res chain seq x y z
N MET A 1 3.62 14.51 11.37
CA MET A 1 3.27 14.70 9.94
C MET A 1 3.56 13.46 9.10
N VAL A 2 4.72 12.80 9.30
CA VAL A 2 5.10 11.58 8.54
C VAL A 2 4.06 10.45 8.66
N CYS A 3 3.61 10.10 9.87
CA CYS A 3 2.61 9.04 10.06
C CYS A 3 1.31 9.35 9.30
N SER A 4 0.81 10.59 9.38
CA SER A 4 -0.39 11.02 8.66
C SER A 4 -0.24 10.89 7.15
N ALA A 5 0.94 11.19 6.59
CA ALA A 5 1.22 11.02 5.17
C ALA A 5 1.26 9.54 4.75
N ILE A 6 1.89 8.67 5.56
CA ILE A 6 1.91 7.22 5.32
C ILE A 6 0.49 6.67 5.38
N SER A 7 -0.27 6.99 6.43
CA SER A 7 -1.67 6.56 6.58
C SER A 7 -2.53 7.02 5.41
N ALA A 8 -2.41 8.29 5.01
CA ALA A 8 -3.18 8.81 3.89
C ALA A 8 -2.89 8.04 2.59
N ILE A 9 -1.63 7.77 2.27
CA ILE A 9 -1.26 7.01 1.07
C ILE A 9 -1.75 5.57 1.16
N SER A 10 -1.36 4.84 2.21
CA SER A 10 -1.64 3.41 2.30
C SER A 10 -3.13 3.09 2.41
N ILE A 11 -3.90 3.88 3.18
CA ILE A 11 -5.35 3.71 3.30
C ILE A 11 -6.05 4.10 1.99
N THR A 12 -5.61 5.17 1.32
CA THR A 12 -6.18 5.54 0.00
C THR A 12 -5.96 4.43 -1.03
N ILE A 13 -4.82 3.75 -0.99
CA ILE A 13 -4.52 2.63 -1.89
C ILE A 13 -5.37 1.40 -1.54
N ALA A 14 -5.50 1.06 -0.25
CA ALA A 14 -6.41 0.01 0.20
C ALA A 14 -7.85 0.27 -0.28
N ASN A 15 -8.35 1.49 -0.06
CA ASN A 15 -9.67 1.93 -0.54
C ASN A 15 -9.77 1.94 -2.07
N GLY A 16 -8.71 2.31 -2.79
CA GLY A 16 -8.68 2.24 -4.25
C GLY A 16 -8.85 0.80 -4.74
N ILE A 17 -8.24 -0.17 -4.08
CA ILE A 17 -8.39 -1.58 -4.41
C ILE A 17 -9.81 -2.06 -4.13
N THR A 18 -10.37 -1.77 -2.94
CA THR A 18 -11.71 -2.24 -2.54
C THR A 18 -12.84 -1.50 -3.24
N GLU A 19 -12.76 -0.17 -3.32
CA GLU A 19 -13.87 0.66 -3.78
C GLU A 19 -13.82 1.02 -5.25
N VAL A 20 -12.63 1.21 -5.82
CA VAL A 20 -12.51 1.59 -7.24
C VAL A 20 -12.39 0.34 -8.12
N LEU A 21 -11.49 -0.59 -7.76
CA LEU A 21 -11.30 -1.83 -8.53
C LEU A 21 -12.33 -2.91 -8.20
N LYS A 22 -13.09 -2.76 -7.09
CA LYS A 22 -14.04 -3.76 -6.59
C LYS A 22 -13.39 -5.13 -6.33
N ILE A 23 -12.15 -5.12 -5.87
CA ILE A 23 -11.37 -6.30 -5.50
C ILE A 23 -11.29 -6.36 -3.98
N ASN A 24 -11.57 -7.53 -3.40
CA ASN A 24 -11.54 -7.74 -1.95
C ASN A 24 -10.29 -8.57 -1.56
N PRO A 25 -9.11 -7.96 -1.40
CA PRO A 25 -7.94 -8.65 -0.88
C PRO A 25 -8.07 -8.89 0.63
N LEU A 26 -7.16 -9.66 1.20
CA LEU A 26 -7.06 -9.79 2.64
C LEU A 26 -6.40 -8.51 3.20
N ILE A 27 -7.18 -7.70 3.91
CA ILE A 27 -6.71 -6.47 4.59
C ILE A 27 -6.76 -6.70 6.10
N LYS A 28 -5.65 -6.38 6.77
CA LYS A 28 -5.56 -6.36 8.24
C LYS A 28 -5.15 -4.97 8.68
N GLU A 29 -5.99 -4.34 9.50
CA GLU A 29 -5.76 -3.01 10.07
C GLU A 29 -5.86 -3.11 11.60
N GLU A 30 -4.82 -2.65 12.28
CA GLU A 30 -4.73 -2.56 13.75
C GLU A 30 -4.02 -1.25 14.11
N ASP A 31 -3.96 -0.90 15.40
CA ASP A 31 -3.26 0.31 15.83
C ASP A 31 -1.77 0.25 15.44
N GLY A 32 -1.34 1.17 14.57
CA GLY A 32 0.02 1.21 14.03
C GLY A 32 0.35 0.13 13.00
N PHE A 33 -0.62 -0.63 12.49
CA PHE A 33 -0.37 -1.72 11.54
C PHE A 33 -1.39 -1.77 10.40
N LEU A 34 -0.89 -1.91 9.17
CA LEU A 34 -1.69 -2.15 7.97
C LEU A 34 -0.99 -3.19 7.09
N SER A 35 -1.75 -4.19 6.66
CA SER A 35 -1.31 -5.20 5.70
C SER A 35 -2.34 -5.35 4.59
N ILE A 36 -1.85 -5.40 3.35
CA ILE A 36 -2.64 -5.67 2.14
C ILE A 36 -2.04 -6.91 1.49
N ASP A 37 -2.79 -8.00 1.44
CA ASP A 37 -2.34 -9.28 0.88
C ASP A 37 -3.22 -9.68 -0.32
N LEU A 38 -2.57 -9.73 -1.48
CA LEU A 38 -3.20 -10.05 -2.76
C LEU A 38 -3.09 -11.55 -3.12
N ARG A 39 -2.46 -12.39 -2.29
CA ARG A 39 -2.19 -13.81 -2.62
C ARG A 39 -3.45 -14.65 -2.81
N SER A 40 -4.56 -14.24 -2.18
CA SER A 40 -5.87 -14.89 -2.34
C SER A 40 -6.63 -14.41 -3.57
N CYS A 41 -6.18 -13.35 -4.25
CA CYS A 41 -6.84 -12.81 -5.43
C CYS A 41 -6.48 -13.60 -6.70
N ILE A 42 -7.37 -13.60 -7.69
CA ILE A 42 -7.06 -14.17 -9.00
C ILE A 42 -6.03 -13.31 -9.73
N LYS A 43 -5.30 -13.91 -10.67
CA LYS A 43 -4.21 -13.24 -11.41
C LYS A 43 -4.64 -11.95 -12.11
N GLU A 44 -5.85 -11.91 -12.65
CA GLU A 44 -6.38 -10.71 -13.33
C GLU A 44 -6.54 -9.54 -12.35
N ASP A 45 -7.05 -9.80 -11.15
CA ASP A 45 -7.24 -8.79 -10.11
C ASP A 45 -5.90 -8.29 -9.58
N ILE A 46 -4.94 -9.21 -9.36
CA ILE A 46 -3.57 -8.83 -8.98
C ILE A 46 -2.97 -7.88 -10.04
N HIS A 47 -3.21 -8.15 -11.33
CA HIS A 47 -2.71 -7.30 -12.41
C HIS A 47 -3.36 -5.91 -12.39
N LYS A 48 -4.67 -5.81 -12.13
CA LYS A 48 -5.38 -4.52 -11.98
C LYS A 48 -4.86 -3.72 -10.79
N CYS A 49 -4.51 -4.39 -9.69
CA CYS A 49 -3.94 -3.74 -8.49
C CYS A 49 -2.53 -3.16 -8.73
N GLN A 50 -1.78 -3.60 -9.73
CA GLN A 50 -0.37 -3.22 -9.92
C GLN A 50 -0.15 -1.71 -10.03
N VAL A 51 -1.04 -0.99 -10.72
CA VAL A 51 -0.93 0.47 -10.87
C VAL A 51 -1.05 1.15 -9.50
N LEU A 52 -2.00 0.74 -8.66
CA LEU A 52 -2.19 1.28 -7.32
C LEU A 52 -1.02 0.92 -6.39
N MET A 53 -0.57 -0.33 -6.40
CA MET A 53 0.58 -0.78 -5.60
C MET A 53 1.88 -0.05 -5.99
N SER A 54 2.11 0.15 -7.29
CA SER A 54 3.25 0.93 -7.80
C SER A 54 3.14 2.41 -7.40
N THR A 55 1.93 2.96 -7.39
CA THR A 55 1.67 4.34 -6.94
C THR A 55 1.95 4.49 -5.45
N MET A 56 1.53 3.52 -4.63
CA MET A 56 1.87 3.46 -3.20
C MET A 56 3.38 3.47 -3.00
N LEU A 57 4.08 2.58 -3.70
CA LEU A 57 5.54 2.45 -3.61
C LEU A 57 6.24 3.76 -3.97
N LEU A 58 5.82 4.43 -5.05
CA LEU A 58 6.39 5.72 -5.46
C LEU A 58 6.15 6.82 -4.41
N GLY A 59 4.94 6.86 -3.84
CA GLY A 59 4.60 7.80 -2.77
C GLY A 59 5.42 7.56 -1.51
N LEU A 60 5.56 6.32 -1.07
CA LEU A 60 6.37 5.95 0.11
C LEU A 60 7.86 6.23 -0.10
N LYS A 61 8.42 5.96 -1.29
CA LYS A 61 9.79 6.36 -1.66
C LYS A 61 9.98 7.87 -1.57
N SER A 62 8.98 8.64 -1.98
CA SER A 62 9.04 10.10 -1.91
C SER A 62 9.03 10.61 -0.47
N ILE A 63 8.28 9.96 0.43
CA ILE A 63 8.30 10.26 1.88
C ILE A 63 9.66 9.88 2.46
N GLU A 64 10.18 8.69 2.17
CA GLU A 64 11.49 8.24 2.66
C GLU A 64 12.62 9.19 2.24
N PHE A 65 12.63 9.65 0.99
CA PHE A 65 13.64 10.61 0.52
C PHE A 65 13.68 11.90 1.36
N ASN A 66 12.52 12.41 1.79
CA ASN A 66 12.43 13.66 2.55
C ASN A 66 12.50 13.46 4.08
N TYR A 67 12.25 12.24 4.57
CA TYR A 67 12.05 11.94 6.00
C TYR A 67 12.71 10.62 6.42
N SER A 68 13.88 10.30 5.88
CA SER A 68 14.60 9.02 6.09
C SER A 68 14.93 8.70 7.55
N GLU A 69 14.95 9.71 8.43
CA GLU A 69 15.11 9.52 9.88
C GLU A 69 13.87 8.88 10.55
N TYR A 70 12.70 8.92 9.91
CA TYR A 70 11.42 8.50 10.48
C TYR A 70 10.79 7.28 9.80
N ILE A 71 11.22 6.94 8.58
CA ILE A 71 10.67 5.83 7.80
C ILE A 71 11.81 5.05 7.15
N LYS A 72 11.64 3.74 7.09
CA LYS A 72 12.49 2.83 6.33
C LYS A 72 11.61 2.02 5.41
N LEU A 73 11.86 2.10 4.11
CA LEU A 73 11.20 1.29 3.10
C LEU A 73 12.11 0.12 2.72
N THR A 74 11.54 -1.08 2.65
CA THR A 74 12.26 -2.30 2.26
C THR A 74 11.49 -3.01 1.16
N MET A 75 12.23 -3.64 0.24
CA MET A 75 11.66 -4.49 -0.81
C MET A 75 12.40 -5.82 -0.77
N GLU A 76 11.63 -6.90 -0.76
CA GLU A 76 12.15 -8.26 -0.74
C GLU A 76 11.51 -9.01 -1.92
N GLU A 77 12.35 -9.59 -2.79
CA GLU A 77 11.91 -10.55 -3.79
C GLU A 77 11.90 -11.93 -3.16
N VAL A 78 10.76 -12.63 -3.24
CA VAL A 78 10.52 -13.99 -2.72
C VAL A 78 10.47 -15.01 -3.84
#